data_AF-A0A6P8IF76-F1
#
_entry.id   AF-A0A6P8IF76-F1
#
_cell.length_a   1.000
_cell.length_b   1.000
_cell.length_c   1.000
_cell.angle_alpha   90.00
_cell.angle_beta   90.00
_cell.angle_gamma   90.00
#
_symmetry.space_group_name_H-M   'P 1'
#
loop_
_entity.id
_entity.type
_entity.pdbx_description
1 polymer ?
#
loop_
_entity_poly.entity_id
_entity_poly.type
_entity_poly.pdbx_seq_one_letter_code
_entity_poly.pdbx_strand_id
1 'polypeptide(L)'
;MAEVKAQQSKRKERGREIDELRKKIEEGKEKTKESIDMLTKELTLVEKTHKIVKDAENEKEQRKNKRKASVTFAIKAAHEKNPKIETQITEYIIKKIPKDNLEINTTWDWKNRKPDTPLVVFCNYSSRIGVDVQVSLKGVEEPKVILIILHYIRRALIKGDLSDDDYLLSDNLKERAVCIAHFAFDDDLYDCHQNRCSRNRLCNDLIAHFETPSKENT
;
A
#
# COMPACT_ATOMS: atom_id res chain seq x y z
N MET A 1 -9.22 -84.88 -55.74
CA MET A 1 -9.79 -83.51 -55.90
C MET A 1 -10.41 -82.92 -54.61
N ALA A 2 -10.99 -83.72 -53.71
CA ALA A 2 -11.62 -83.20 -52.48
C ALA A 2 -10.62 -82.61 -51.46
N GLU A 3 -9.45 -83.24 -51.25
CA GLU A 3 -8.41 -82.76 -50.33
C GLU A 3 -7.81 -81.40 -50.70
N VAL A 4 -7.58 -81.16 -51.99
CA VAL A 4 -7.05 -79.88 -52.49
C VAL A 4 -8.04 -78.74 -52.24
N LYS A 5 -9.34 -78.99 -52.42
CA LYS A 5 -10.39 -78.00 -52.09
C LYS A 5 -10.48 -77.73 -50.59
N ALA A 6 -10.32 -78.74 -49.74
CA ALA A 6 -10.31 -78.58 -48.28
C ALA A 6 -9.10 -77.77 -47.79
N GLN A 7 -7.90 -78.02 -48.33
CA GLN A 7 -6.71 -77.21 -48.04
C GLN A 7 -6.83 -75.76 -48.53
N GLN A 8 -7.41 -75.54 -49.71
CA GLN A 8 -7.68 -74.19 -50.22
C GLN A 8 -8.69 -73.43 -49.35
N SER A 9 -9.72 -74.11 -48.84
CA SER A 9 -10.69 -73.54 -47.90
C SER A 9 -10.01 -73.11 -46.59
N LYS A 10 -9.21 -74.00 -45.97
CA LYS A 10 -8.45 -73.70 -44.74
C LYS A 10 -7.46 -72.55 -44.91
N ARG A 11 -6.81 -72.42 -46.08
CA ARG A 11 -5.92 -71.30 -46.39
C ARG A 11 -6.68 -69.97 -46.50
N LYS A 12 -7.85 -69.97 -47.14
CA LYS A 12 -8.71 -68.78 -47.21
C LYS A 12 -9.20 -68.34 -45.84
N GLU A 13 -9.55 -69.28 -44.98
CA GLU A 13 -10.04 -69.02 -43.62
C GLU A 13 -8.93 -68.42 -42.74
N ARG A 14 -7.72 -69.01 -42.76
CA ARG A 14 -6.54 -68.41 -42.10
C ARG A 14 -6.20 -67.02 -42.63
N GLY A 15 -6.37 -66.77 -43.93
CA GLY A 15 -6.16 -65.44 -44.52
C GLY A 15 -7.08 -64.39 -43.90
N ARG A 16 -8.37 -64.71 -43.76
CA ARG A 16 -9.35 -63.82 -43.11
C ARG A 16 -9.03 -63.57 -41.64
N GLU A 17 -8.62 -64.61 -40.92
CA GLU A 17 -8.26 -64.53 -39.50
C GLU A 17 -7.03 -63.61 -39.27
N ILE A 18 -6.03 -63.70 -40.16
CA ILE A 18 -4.86 -62.80 -40.15
C ILE A 18 -5.25 -61.36 -40.45
N ASP A 19 -6.13 -61.13 -41.43
CA ASP A 19 -6.60 -59.78 -41.78
C ASP A 19 -7.42 -59.16 -40.63
N GLU A 20 -8.24 -59.96 -39.93
CA GLU A 20 -8.99 -59.50 -38.76
C GLU A 20 -8.07 -59.15 -37.58
N LEU A 21 -7.03 -59.96 -37.33
CA LEU A 21 -6.01 -59.65 -36.32
C LEU A 21 -5.22 -58.38 -36.65
N ARG A 22 -4.84 -58.18 -37.92
CA ARG A 22 -4.17 -56.94 -38.37
C ARG A 22 -5.05 -55.71 -38.13
N LYS A 23 -6.34 -55.80 -38.43
CA LYS A 23 -7.29 -54.72 -38.18
C LYS A 23 -7.38 -54.38 -36.69
N LYS A 24 -7.50 -55.39 -35.81
CA LYS A 24 -7.54 -55.19 -34.34
C LYS A 24 -6.25 -54.56 -33.80
N ILE A 25 -5.08 -54.95 -34.34
CA ILE A 25 -3.79 -54.35 -33.98
C ILE A 25 -3.75 -52.88 -34.38
N GLU A 26 -4.22 -52.53 -35.58
CA GLU A 26 -4.17 -51.15 -36.07
C GLU A 26 -5.13 -50.24 -35.28
N GLU A 27 -6.35 -50.71 -35.01
CA GLU A 27 -7.29 -50.01 -34.12
C GLU A 27 -6.71 -49.83 -32.69
N GLY A 28 -5.95 -50.82 -32.20
CA GLY A 28 -5.26 -50.73 -30.91
C GLY A 28 -4.15 -49.67 -30.89
N LYS A 29 -3.37 -49.55 -31.97
CA LYS A 29 -2.35 -48.50 -32.11
C LYS A 29 -2.96 -47.11 -32.16
N GLU A 30 -4.06 -46.94 -32.89
CA GLU A 30 -4.75 -45.66 -33.03
C GLU A 30 -5.25 -45.15 -31.66
N LYS A 31 -5.91 -46.03 -30.89
CA LYS A 31 -6.34 -45.71 -29.51
C LYS A 31 -5.18 -45.39 -28.57
N THR A 32 -4.06 -46.10 -28.73
CA THR A 32 -2.85 -45.85 -27.92
C THR A 32 -2.26 -44.47 -28.26
N LYS A 33 -2.23 -44.10 -29.54
CA LYS A 33 -1.77 -42.80 -30.02
C LYS A 33 -2.65 -41.66 -29.49
N GLU A 34 -3.97 -41.81 -29.54
CA GLU A 34 -4.91 -40.83 -28.97
C GLU A 34 -4.69 -40.62 -27.46
N SER A 35 -4.44 -41.71 -26.73
CA SER A 35 -4.15 -41.65 -25.29
C SER A 35 -2.83 -40.91 -24.99
N ILE A 36 -1.79 -41.15 -25.79
CA ILE A 36 -0.50 -40.45 -25.66
C ILE A 36 -0.64 -38.95 -25.96
N ASP A 37 -1.37 -38.58 -27.01
CA ASP A 37 -1.62 -37.18 -27.35
C ASP A 37 -2.39 -36.43 -26.25
N MET A 38 -3.34 -37.11 -25.61
CA MET A 38 -4.10 -36.57 -24.49
C MET A 38 -3.20 -36.32 -23.27
N LEU A 39 -2.40 -37.31 -22.87
CA LEU A 39 -1.47 -37.19 -21.74
C LEU A 39 -0.41 -36.11 -21.98
N THR A 40 0.05 -35.97 -23.23
CA THR A 40 1.02 -34.93 -23.60
C THR A 40 0.42 -33.53 -23.42
N LYS A 41 -0.84 -33.33 -23.81
CA LYS A 41 -1.55 -32.06 -23.57
C LYS A 41 -1.70 -31.76 -22.09
N GLU A 42 -2.07 -32.74 -21.28
CA GLU A 42 -2.18 -32.56 -19.82
C GLU A 42 -0.84 -32.19 -19.19
N LEU A 43 0.25 -32.87 -19.58
CA LEU A 43 1.59 -32.57 -19.07
C LEU A 43 2.00 -31.12 -19.38
N THR A 44 1.77 -30.66 -20.61
CA THR A 44 2.08 -29.26 -20.99
C THR A 44 1.24 -28.24 -20.22
N LEU A 45 0.01 -28.61 -19.82
CA LEU A 45 -0.83 -27.76 -18.99
C LEU A 45 -0.26 -27.64 -17.57
N VAL A 46 0.14 -28.77 -16.99
CA VAL A 46 0.76 -28.84 -15.66
C VAL A 46 2.06 -28.04 -15.61
N GLU A 47 2.92 -28.15 -16.63
CA GLU A 47 4.16 -27.39 -16.72
C GLU A 47 3.91 -25.88 -16.76
N LYS A 48 2.91 -25.44 -17.54
CA LYS A 48 2.50 -24.02 -17.57
C LYS A 48 2.00 -23.56 -16.21
N THR A 49 1.16 -24.34 -15.53
CA THR A 49 0.65 -23.99 -14.20
C THR A 49 1.79 -23.91 -13.19
N HIS A 50 2.73 -24.86 -13.21
CA HIS A 50 3.87 -24.85 -12.30
C HIS A 50 4.76 -23.61 -12.50
N LYS A 51 4.97 -23.20 -13.76
CA LYS A 51 5.68 -21.95 -14.07
C LYS A 51 4.98 -20.72 -13.48
N ILE A 52 3.67 -20.61 -13.69
CA ILE A 52 2.86 -19.49 -13.15
C ILE A 52 2.97 -19.42 -11.63
N VAL A 53 2.91 -20.55 -10.93
CA VAL A 53 3.03 -20.61 -9.47
C VAL A 53 4.42 -20.12 -9.02
N LYS A 54 5.50 -20.61 -9.66
CA LYS A 54 6.86 -20.15 -9.36
C LYS A 54 7.07 -18.66 -9.60
N ASP A 55 6.54 -18.13 -10.71
CA ASP A 55 6.64 -16.71 -11.03
C ASP A 55 5.91 -15.86 -9.97
N ALA A 56 4.72 -16.30 -9.53
CA ALA A 56 3.97 -15.63 -8.47
C ALA A 56 4.66 -15.68 -7.09
N GLU A 57 5.34 -16.78 -6.76
CA GLU A 57 6.14 -16.90 -5.54
C GLU A 57 7.36 -15.96 -5.57
N ASN A 58 8.08 -15.90 -6.70
CA ASN A 58 9.19 -14.98 -6.90
C ASN A 58 8.75 -13.51 -6.81
N GLU A 59 7.58 -13.14 -7.36
CA GLU A 59 7.05 -11.79 -7.20
C GLU A 59 6.72 -11.46 -5.74
N LYS A 60 6.17 -12.41 -4.98
CA LYS A 60 5.91 -12.22 -3.53
C LYS A 60 7.21 -12.04 -2.75
N GLU A 61 8.25 -12.80 -3.07
CA GLU A 61 9.58 -12.70 -2.47
C GLU A 61 10.22 -11.33 -2.77
N GLN A 62 10.15 -10.89 -4.03
CA GLN A 62 10.66 -9.58 -4.45
C GLN A 62 9.90 -8.42 -3.80
N ARG A 63 8.58 -8.53 -3.62
CA ARG A 63 7.78 -7.54 -2.88
C ARG A 63 8.18 -7.46 -1.41
N LYS A 64 8.53 -8.58 -0.77
CA LYS A 64 9.06 -8.59 0.61
C LYS A 64 10.43 -7.92 0.74
N ASN A 65 11.25 -8.00 -0.30
CA ASN A 65 12.61 -7.45 -0.32
C ASN A 65 12.72 -5.99 -0.80
N LYS A 66 11.61 -5.36 -1.23
CA LYS A 66 11.61 -3.93 -1.53
C LYS A 66 11.82 -3.17 -0.22
N ARG A 67 13.01 -2.56 -0.04
CA ARG A 67 13.33 -1.73 1.13
C ARG A 67 12.20 -0.71 1.32
N LYS A 68 11.55 -0.75 2.48
CA LYS A 68 10.55 0.24 2.85
C LYS A 68 11.21 1.62 2.81
N ALA A 69 10.57 2.58 2.17
CA ALA A 69 11.02 3.96 2.27
C ALA A 69 10.92 4.37 3.74
N SER A 70 11.91 5.07 4.29
CA SER A 70 11.83 5.61 5.65
C SER A 70 11.78 7.12 5.57
N VAL A 71 10.81 7.73 6.23
CA VAL A 71 10.67 9.19 6.37
C VAL A 71 10.74 9.54 7.84
N THR A 72 11.58 10.53 8.16
CA THR A 72 11.67 11.09 9.51
C THR A 72 11.00 12.45 9.54
N PHE A 73 10.14 12.69 10.51
CA PHE A 73 9.56 14.01 10.79
C PHE A 73 10.25 14.66 11.99
N ALA A 74 10.64 15.92 11.84
CA ALA A 74 11.05 16.73 12.97
C ALA A 74 9.81 17.36 13.61
N ILE A 75 9.77 17.40 14.94
CA ILE A 75 8.64 17.91 15.70
C ILE A 75 9.09 19.09 16.55
N LYS A 76 8.44 20.23 16.34
CA LYS A 76 8.47 21.38 17.24
C LYS A 76 7.21 21.33 18.10
N ALA A 77 7.39 21.03 19.39
CA ALA A 77 6.33 21.03 20.39
C ALA A 77 5.67 22.41 20.52
N ALA A 78 4.43 22.44 21.04
CA ALA A 78 3.74 23.69 21.33
C ALA A 78 4.50 24.49 22.40
N HIS A 79 4.30 25.82 22.40
CA HIS A 79 4.92 26.72 23.37
C HIS A 79 4.56 26.33 24.82
N GLU A 80 3.29 26.02 25.06
CA GLU A 80 2.81 25.41 26.30
C GLU A 80 2.68 23.90 26.08
N LYS A 81 3.75 23.16 26.36
CA LYS A 81 3.85 21.74 26.02
C LYS A 81 2.68 20.94 26.60
N ASN A 82 1.97 20.22 25.74
CA ASN A 82 1.07 19.14 26.15
C ASN A 82 1.59 17.80 25.60
N PRO A 83 2.66 17.23 26.21
CA PRO A 83 3.39 16.11 25.65
C PRO A 83 2.53 14.86 25.49
N LYS A 84 1.50 14.70 26.34
CA LYS A 84 0.52 13.62 26.24
C LYS A 84 -0.26 13.72 24.93
N ILE A 85 -0.86 14.87 24.66
CA ILE A 85 -1.70 15.09 23.47
C ILE A 85 -0.86 15.09 22.19
N GLU A 86 0.31 15.74 22.21
CA GLU A 86 1.21 15.76 21.05
C GLU A 86 1.65 14.33 20.69
N THR A 87 2.01 13.50 21.69
CA THR A 87 2.35 12.08 21.47
C THR A 87 1.16 11.30 20.93
N GLN A 88 -0.04 11.49 21.49
CA GLN A 88 -1.25 10.82 21.00
C GLN A 88 -1.51 11.17 19.53
N ILE A 89 -1.39 12.44 19.14
CA ILE A 89 -1.57 12.87 17.74
C ILE A 89 -0.50 12.26 16.84
N THR A 90 0.77 12.28 17.26
CA THR A 90 1.86 11.66 16.50
C THR A 90 1.63 10.17 16.28
N GLU A 91 1.25 9.42 17.32
CA GLU A 91 0.88 8.01 17.18
C GLU A 91 -0.35 7.82 16.30
N TYR A 92 -1.33 8.69 16.45
CA TYR A 92 -2.60 8.65 15.71
C TYR A 92 -2.37 8.79 14.21
N ILE A 93 -1.40 9.62 13.81
CA ILE A 93 -0.95 9.79 12.43
C ILE A 93 -0.18 8.55 11.95
N ILE A 94 0.84 8.13 12.71
CA ILE A 94 1.71 6.98 12.35
C ILE A 94 0.92 5.69 12.16
N LYS A 95 -0.11 5.45 12.99
CA LYS A 95 -0.97 4.26 12.90
C LYS A 95 -1.74 4.17 11.58
N LYS A 96 -2.04 5.29 10.91
CA LYS A 96 -2.89 5.33 9.72
C LYS A 96 -2.12 5.15 8.42
N ILE A 97 -0.83 5.47 8.41
CA ILE A 97 -0.03 5.43 7.19
C ILE A 97 0.37 3.97 6.87
N PRO A 98 0.14 3.47 5.64
CA PRO A 98 0.39 2.07 5.31
C PRO A 98 1.86 1.65 5.54
N LYS A 99 2.08 0.81 6.56
CA LYS A 99 3.41 0.31 6.95
C LYS A 99 4.04 -0.65 5.94
N ASP A 100 3.29 -1.04 4.91
CA ASP A 100 3.74 -2.02 3.93
C ASP A 100 4.85 -1.45 3.05
N ASN A 101 4.88 -0.12 2.85
CA ASN A 101 5.86 0.55 1.99
C ASN A 101 6.60 1.73 2.64
N LEU A 102 6.12 2.26 3.78
CA LEU A 102 6.68 3.45 4.42
C LEU A 102 6.89 3.23 5.92
N GLU A 103 8.12 3.41 6.40
CA GLU A 103 8.47 3.52 7.80
C GLU A 103 8.49 5.00 8.20
N ILE A 104 7.80 5.33 9.29
CA ILE A 104 7.73 6.70 9.78
C ILE A 104 8.43 6.79 11.11
N ASN A 105 9.45 7.64 11.13
CA ASN A 105 10.23 7.98 12.30
C ASN A 105 9.93 9.44 12.71
N THR A 106 10.10 9.75 13.99
CA THR A 106 9.94 11.11 14.49
C THR A 106 11.12 11.50 15.38
N THR A 107 11.47 12.79 15.37
CA THR A 107 12.46 13.37 16.27
C THR A 107 11.94 14.68 16.84
N TRP A 108 12.15 14.89 18.14
CA TRP A 108 11.81 16.15 18.81
C TRP A 108 12.94 17.18 18.74
N ASP A 109 14.10 16.79 18.19
CA ASP A 109 15.23 17.68 17.97
C ASP A 109 15.11 18.42 16.64
N TRP A 110 14.10 19.28 16.55
CA TRP A 110 13.82 20.02 15.31
C TRP A 110 14.91 21.05 14.95
N LYS A 111 15.71 21.49 15.93
CA LYS A 111 16.79 22.46 15.70
C LYS A 111 17.97 21.83 14.96
N ASN A 112 18.24 20.54 15.18
CA ASN A 112 19.32 19.81 14.53
C ASN A 112 18.83 18.87 13.41
N ARG A 113 17.60 19.08 12.91
CA ARG A 113 17.06 18.27 11.80
C ARG A 113 17.84 18.54 10.50
N LYS A 114 17.80 17.59 9.57
CA LYS A 114 18.38 17.81 8.22
C LYS A 114 17.51 18.78 7.41
N PRO A 115 18.06 19.54 6.46
CA PRO A 115 17.31 20.52 5.66
C PRO A 115 16.02 19.96 5.02
N ASP A 116 16.09 18.76 4.46
CA ASP A 116 14.97 18.11 3.78
C ASP A 116 14.03 17.34 4.74
N THR A 117 14.29 17.41 6.05
CA THR A 117 13.42 16.77 7.05
C THR A 117 12.19 17.65 7.26
N PRO A 118 10.98 17.15 6.95
CA PRO A 118 9.76 17.90 7.13
C PRO A 118 9.56 18.25 8.60
N LEU A 119 9.11 19.48 8.83
CA LEU A 119 8.88 20.01 10.17
C LEU A 119 7.38 20.04 10.47
N VAL A 120 7.01 19.33 11.53
CA VAL A 120 5.68 19.39 12.16
C VAL A 120 5.74 20.38 13.32
N VAL A 121 4.86 21.37 13.31
CA VAL A 121 4.79 22.40 14.35
C VAL A 121 3.45 22.28 15.06
N PHE A 122 3.49 22.00 16.35
CA PHE A 122 2.31 22.04 17.21
C PHE A 122 2.05 23.48 17.69
N CYS A 123 0.79 23.89 17.65
CA CYS A 123 0.31 25.19 18.05
C CYS A 123 -0.90 25.02 18.96
N ASN A 124 -0.82 25.50 20.21
CA ASN A 124 -2.01 25.55 21.06
C ASN A 124 -2.87 26.73 20.66
N TYR A 125 -4.13 26.47 20.34
CA TYR A 125 -5.11 27.51 20.14
C TYR A 125 -5.61 28.00 21.50
N SER A 126 -5.18 29.20 21.87
CA SER A 126 -5.47 29.80 23.18
C SER A 126 -6.35 31.03 23.07
N SER A 127 -6.23 31.79 21.97
CA SER A 127 -6.90 33.08 21.85
C SER A 127 -7.18 33.46 20.41
N ARG A 128 -6.12 33.70 19.62
CA ARG A 128 -6.19 34.19 18.24
C ARG A 128 -5.23 33.40 17.39
N ILE A 129 -5.78 32.67 16.42
CA ILE A 129 -5.07 31.66 15.64
C ILE A 129 -3.82 32.25 14.98
N GLY A 130 -3.90 33.46 14.41
CA GLY A 130 -2.76 34.12 13.79
C GLY A 130 -1.61 34.42 14.75
N VAL A 131 -1.92 34.86 15.98
CA VAL A 131 -0.88 35.17 17.00
C VAL A 131 -0.29 33.87 17.55
N ASP A 132 -1.14 32.90 17.88
CA ASP A 132 -0.72 31.60 18.42
C ASP A 132 0.19 30.86 17.43
N VAL A 133 -0.14 30.92 16.13
CA VAL A 133 0.69 30.35 15.05
C VAL A 133 2.00 31.11 14.89
N GLN A 134 2.00 32.44 14.92
CA GLN A 134 3.25 33.23 14.85
C GLN A 134 4.21 32.88 16.00
N VAL A 135 3.70 32.74 17.21
CA VAL A 135 4.49 32.32 18.37
C VAL A 135 5.03 30.90 18.17
N SER A 136 4.19 29.98 17.69
CA SER A 136 4.56 28.59 17.43
C SER A 136 5.61 28.45 16.33
N LEU A 137 5.64 29.38 15.36
CA LEU A 137 6.65 29.43 14.30
C LEU A 137 7.92 30.23 14.67
N LYS A 138 8.03 30.73 15.91
CA LYS A 138 9.21 31.49 16.31
C LYS A 138 10.49 30.64 16.20
N GLY A 139 11.46 31.17 15.46
CA GLY A 139 12.74 30.51 15.18
C GLY A 139 12.67 29.39 14.13
N VAL A 140 11.56 29.31 13.39
CA VAL A 140 11.40 28.47 12.19
C VAL A 140 11.59 29.38 10.99
N GLU A 141 12.67 29.19 10.24
CA GLU A 141 13.03 30.01 9.06
C GLU A 141 12.58 29.34 7.76
N GLU A 142 12.10 28.11 7.84
CA GLU A 142 11.74 27.29 6.70
C GLU A 142 10.53 27.83 5.94
N PRO A 143 10.52 27.66 4.61
CA PRO A 143 9.43 28.15 3.77
C PRO A 143 8.18 27.27 3.86
N LYS A 144 8.29 26.02 4.33
CA LYS A 144 7.20 25.03 4.29
C LYS A 144 7.17 24.15 5.54
N VAL A 145 6.05 24.16 6.27
CA VAL A 145 5.82 23.37 7.48
C VAL A 145 4.47 22.66 7.46
N ILE A 146 4.33 21.63 8.29
CA ILE A 146 3.04 21.03 8.64
C ILE A 146 2.60 21.64 9.96
N LEU A 147 1.47 22.35 9.95
CA LEU A 147 0.97 23.04 11.14
C LEU A 147 -0.16 22.22 11.77
N ILE A 148 -0.01 21.89 13.06
CA ILE A 148 -1.02 21.20 13.86
C ILE A 148 -1.57 22.17 14.90
N ILE A 149 -2.86 22.47 14.80
CA ILE A 149 -3.55 23.40 15.69
C ILE A 149 -4.37 22.61 16.71
N LEU A 150 -4.07 22.82 17.98
CA LEU A 150 -4.64 22.10 19.11
C LEU A 150 -5.70 22.96 19.79
N HIS A 151 -6.95 22.56 19.65
CA HIS A 151 -8.12 23.20 20.21
C HIS A 151 -8.49 22.57 21.56
N TYR A 152 -8.32 23.31 22.65
CA TYR A 152 -8.78 22.86 23.98
C TYR A 152 -10.29 23.09 24.11
N ILE A 153 -11.09 22.08 23.79
CA ILE A 153 -12.55 22.16 23.73
C ILE A 153 -13.13 20.86 24.30
N ARG A 154 -14.09 20.96 25.23
CA ARG A 154 -14.80 19.79 25.74
C ARG A 154 -15.57 19.08 24.63
N ARG A 155 -15.55 17.74 24.57
CA ARG A 155 -16.20 16.95 23.50
C ARG A 155 -17.64 17.36 23.18
N ALA A 156 -18.44 17.64 24.21
CA ALA A 156 -19.85 18.02 24.07
C ALA A 156 -20.06 19.43 23.45
N LEU A 157 -19.01 20.25 23.42
CA LEU A 157 -19.03 21.61 22.89
C LEU A 157 -18.45 21.72 21.49
N ILE A 158 -17.94 20.62 20.93
CA ILE A 158 -17.48 20.58 19.55
C ILE A 158 -18.68 20.84 18.63
N LYS A 159 -18.66 21.99 17.96
CA LYS A 159 -19.66 22.44 16.98
C LYS A 159 -18.91 23.05 15.78
N GLY A 160 -19.48 22.95 14.58
CA GLY A 160 -18.89 23.54 13.36
C GLY A 160 -17.71 22.74 12.81
N ASP A 161 -16.87 23.36 11.98
CA ASP A 161 -15.58 22.82 11.55
C ASP A 161 -14.46 23.54 12.32
N LEU A 162 -13.45 22.81 12.80
CA LEU A 162 -12.35 23.42 13.55
C LEU A 162 -11.43 24.26 12.66
N SER A 163 -11.47 24.04 11.35
CA SER A 163 -10.75 24.86 10.37
C SER A 163 -11.50 26.13 9.97
N ASP A 164 -12.67 26.40 10.54
CA ASP A 164 -13.42 27.63 10.25
C ASP A 164 -12.58 28.87 10.57
N ASP A 165 -11.61 28.80 11.49
CA ASP A 165 -10.75 29.93 11.84
C ASP A 165 -9.57 30.15 10.86
N ASP A 166 -9.36 29.29 9.86
CA ASP A 166 -8.23 29.39 8.93
C ASP A 166 -8.23 30.69 8.10
N TYR A 167 -9.40 31.29 7.86
CA TYR A 167 -9.47 32.57 7.15
C TYR A 167 -8.76 33.71 7.91
N LEU A 168 -8.62 33.59 9.23
CA LEU A 168 -7.94 34.56 10.09
C LEU A 168 -6.42 34.47 10.03
N LEU A 169 -5.86 33.43 9.41
CA LEU A 169 -4.44 33.34 9.12
C LEU A 169 -4.06 34.31 8.00
N SER A 170 -2.94 35.01 8.17
CA SER A 170 -2.40 35.85 7.09
C SER A 170 -1.91 34.99 5.92
N ASP A 171 -1.92 35.57 4.72
CA ASP A 171 -1.53 34.83 3.50
C ASP A 171 -0.12 34.28 3.58
N ASN A 172 0.83 35.05 4.15
CA ASN A 172 2.19 34.57 4.41
C ASN A 172 2.21 33.30 5.28
N LEU A 173 1.39 33.23 6.34
CA LEU A 173 1.33 32.04 7.19
C LEU A 173 0.72 30.84 6.45
N LYS A 174 -0.29 31.07 5.61
CA LYS A 174 -0.90 30.03 4.77
C LYS A 174 0.08 29.50 3.74
N GLU A 175 0.83 30.37 3.07
CA GLU A 175 1.87 29.99 2.10
C GLU A 175 2.99 29.16 2.74
N ARG A 176 3.28 29.43 4.02
CA ARG A 176 4.25 28.66 4.79
C ARG A 176 3.74 27.31 5.26
N ALA A 177 2.43 27.12 5.35
CA ALA A 177 1.83 25.86 5.78
C ALA A 177 1.50 24.98 4.57
N VAL A 178 2.21 23.88 4.43
CA VAL A 178 1.91 22.85 3.42
C VAL A 178 0.61 22.14 3.74
N CYS A 179 0.34 21.97 5.03
CA CYS A 179 -0.88 21.39 5.55
C CYS A 179 -1.19 22.07 6.89
N ILE A 180 -2.47 22.35 7.12
CA ILE A 180 -3.01 22.80 8.40
C ILE A 180 -4.00 21.74 8.87
N ALA A 181 -3.76 21.18 10.04
CA ALA A 181 -4.60 20.16 10.63
C ALA A 181 -5.04 20.58 12.03
N HIS A 182 -6.34 20.51 12.28
CA HIS A 182 -6.92 20.90 13.56
C HIS A 182 -7.32 19.67 14.37
N PHE A 183 -6.98 19.67 15.66
CA PHE A 183 -7.38 18.60 16.57
C PHE A 183 -8.02 19.20 17.82
N ALA A 184 -9.18 18.69 18.18
CA ALA A 184 -9.81 18.99 19.46
C ALA A 184 -9.39 17.99 20.53
N PHE A 185 -9.13 18.49 21.74
CA PHE A 185 -8.73 17.69 22.90
C PHE A 185 -9.24 18.32 24.22
N ASP A 186 -9.27 17.53 25.29
CA ASP A 186 -9.34 18.00 26.68
C ASP A 186 -8.19 17.42 27.53
N ASP A 187 -8.46 16.39 28.32
CA ASP A 187 -7.46 15.56 28.97
C ASP A 187 -6.90 14.52 27.98
N ASP A 188 -7.66 14.19 26.92
CA ASP A 188 -7.29 13.22 25.89
C ASP A 188 -7.70 13.68 24.47
N LEU A 189 -7.04 13.11 23.46
CA LEU A 189 -7.43 13.29 22.07
C LEU A 189 -8.73 12.54 21.79
N TYR A 190 -9.76 13.25 21.31
CA TYR A 190 -11.03 12.60 20.99
C TYR A 190 -10.97 11.76 19.73
N ASP A 191 -11.66 10.61 19.74
CA ASP A 191 -12.07 9.93 18.52
C ASP A 191 -13.40 10.53 17.99
N CYS A 192 -13.32 11.75 17.45
CA CYS A 192 -14.44 12.45 16.83
C CYS A 192 -14.29 12.54 15.30
N HIS A 193 -15.39 12.91 14.63
CA HIS A 193 -15.39 13.05 13.17
C HIS A 193 -14.34 14.04 12.68
N GLN A 194 -14.23 15.22 13.31
CA GLN A 194 -13.26 16.25 12.95
C GLN A 194 -11.81 15.74 13.06
N ASN A 195 -11.42 15.16 14.21
CA ASN A 195 -10.07 14.61 14.38
C ASN A 195 -9.76 13.50 13.38
N ARG A 196 -10.76 12.66 13.02
CA ARG A 196 -10.60 11.66 11.94
C ARG A 196 -10.39 12.31 10.58
N CYS A 197 -11.15 13.35 10.24
CA CYS A 197 -11.01 14.10 8.98
C CYS A 197 -9.65 14.79 8.91
N SER A 198 -9.24 15.51 9.96
CA SER A 198 -7.92 16.16 10.07
C SER A 198 -6.78 15.16 9.93
N ARG A 199 -6.86 14.00 10.61
CA ARG A 199 -5.87 12.94 10.46
C ARG A 199 -5.81 12.45 9.01
N ASN A 200 -6.96 12.16 8.39
CA ASN A 200 -6.98 11.63 7.04
C ASN A 200 -6.38 12.63 6.04
N ARG A 201 -6.74 13.91 6.15
CA ARG A 201 -6.17 14.99 5.33
C ARG A 201 -4.65 15.07 5.51
N LEU A 202 -4.21 15.15 6.76
CA LEU A 202 -2.78 15.20 7.08
C LEU A 202 -2.04 13.98 6.54
N CYS A 203 -2.56 12.76 6.72
CA CYS A 203 -1.92 11.56 6.18
C CYS A 203 -1.84 11.57 4.65
N ASN A 204 -2.90 12.03 3.96
CA ASN A 204 -2.92 12.12 2.51
C ASN A 204 -1.90 13.14 2.00
N ASP A 205 -1.84 14.32 2.63
CA ASP A 205 -0.89 15.38 2.27
C ASP A 205 0.55 14.92 2.51
N LEU A 206 0.81 14.25 3.64
CA LEU A 206 2.09 13.61 3.92
C LEU A 206 2.45 12.60 2.83
N ILE A 207 1.57 11.64 2.53
CA ILE A 207 1.83 10.61 1.50
C ILE A 207 2.10 11.26 0.14
N ALA A 208 1.28 12.22 -0.30
CA ALA A 208 1.46 12.91 -1.57
C ALA A 208 2.81 13.63 -1.67
N HIS A 209 3.28 14.23 -0.57
CA HIS A 209 4.58 14.88 -0.50
C HIS A 209 5.78 13.94 -0.54
N PHE A 210 5.64 12.68 -0.10
CA PHE A 210 6.75 11.71 -0.08
C PHE A 210 6.70 10.67 -1.20
N GLU A 211 5.56 10.51 -1.89
CA GLU A 211 5.44 9.64 -3.07
C GLU A 211 5.82 10.35 -4.37
N THR A 212 5.92 11.69 -4.38
CA THR A 212 6.49 12.42 -5.52
C THR A 212 8.01 12.40 -5.40
N PRO A 213 8.74 11.68 -6.29
CA PRO A 213 10.18 11.87 -6.37
C PRO A 213 10.39 13.33 -6.76
N SER A 214 11.22 14.04 -6.00
CA SER A 214 11.74 15.35 -6.32
C SER A 214 12.37 15.31 -7.72
N LYS A 215 11.56 15.57 -8.75
CA LYS A 215 12.01 15.89 -10.10
C LYS A 215 12.46 17.34 -10.06
N GLU A 216 13.61 17.62 -9.47
CA GLU A 216 14.31 18.89 -9.66
C GLU A 216 15.71 18.77 -9.06
N ASN A 217 16.68 18.50 -9.95
CA ASN A 217 17.89 19.29 -10.13
C ASN A 217 18.66 18.66 -11.31
N THR A 218 18.30 19.10 -12.52
CA THR A 218 19.13 19.02 -13.73
C THR A 218 19.54 20.44 -14.07
#